data_AF-A0A5E4HN70-F1
#
_entry.id   AF-A0A5E4HN70-F1
#
_cell.length_a   1.000
_cell.length_b   1.000
_cell.length_c   1.000
_cell.angle_alpha   90.00
_cell.angle_beta   90.00
_cell.angle_gamma   90.00
#
_symmetry.space_group_name_H-M   'P 1'
#
loop_
_entity.id
_entity.type
_entity.pdbx_description
1 polymer ?
#
loop_
_entity_poly.entity_id
_entity_poly.type
_entity_poly.pdbx_seq_one_letter_code
_entity_poly.pdbx_strand_id
1 'polypeptide(L)'
;MAETKWGIVAGVVAGLIVGVALGRFLYVSSGVGGQVVLPVAGGAAVYYLYPSDCSSCGGQDMPSCVLCNGYFRSQAVLSAIGQDVGVSLPFFVSPAVKEPKVLVAGDGVVTLGDARSLSAITATLCRDARSQKACDRLASDSGKIRDCLSGKGVSADTVLLYSNPTCGPCVEAAKFVGELANLTSESGVPYRVRTFDAGVAVDTQVLDECLGSYLNKDVVPQLFCPADASSLVGGLSSLSVVRDFADKCASKAAGKK
;
A
#
# COMPACT_ATOMS: atom_id res chain seq x y z
N MET A 1 -0.24 9.88 -42.93
CA MET A 1 0.32 8.88 -42.01
C MET A 1 1.08 9.64 -40.94
N ALA A 2 0.44 9.84 -39.78
CA ALA A 2 1.08 10.51 -38.65
C ALA A 2 1.67 9.43 -37.75
N GLU A 3 2.97 9.51 -37.47
CA GLU A 3 3.66 8.62 -36.53
C GLU A 3 3.09 8.82 -35.12
N THR A 4 2.43 7.80 -34.60
CA THR A 4 1.97 7.76 -33.21
C THR A 4 3.18 7.60 -32.31
N LYS A 5 3.60 8.68 -31.64
CA LYS A 5 4.64 8.61 -30.60
C LYS A 5 4.06 7.97 -29.34
N TRP A 6 4.62 6.82 -28.97
CA TRP A 6 4.30 6.08 -27.75
C TRP A 6 5.05 6.68 -26.57
N GLY A 7 4.33 7.19 -25.57
CA GLY A 7 4.89 7.53 -24.26
C GLY A 7 4.68 6.35 -23.31
N ILE A 8 5.68 5.47 -23.15
CA ILE A 8 5.62 4.36 -22.19
C ILE A 8 6.19 4.88 -20.86
N VAL A 9 5.34 5.05 -19.85
CA VAL A 9 5.81 5.19 -18.46
C VAL A 9 5.71 3.82 -17.81
N ALA A 10 6.79 3.05 -17.92
CA ALA A 10 6.84 1.69 -17.39
C ALA A 10 7.01 1.71 -15.86
N GLY A 11 5.94 1.44 -15.13
CA GLY A 11 6.02 0.96 -13.74
C GLY A 11 6.00 -0.56 -13.76
N VAL A 12 7.15 -1.21 -13.54
CA VAL A 12 7.24 -2.67 -13.49
C VAL A 12 7.01 -3.13 -12.06
N VAL A 13 5.84 -3.68 -11.79
CA VAL A 13 5.61 -4.53 -10.61
C VAL A 13 5.21 -5.90 -11.13
N ALA A 14 6.04 -6.91 -10.90
CA ALA A 14 5.76 -8.31 -11.21
C ALA A 14 5.18 -8.60 -12.62
N GLY A 15 5.77 -8.04 -13.68
CA GLY A 15 5.40 -8.35 -15.07
C GLY A 15 4.13 -7.67 -15.60
N LEU A 16 3.59 -6.68 -14.87
CA LEU A 16 2.53 -5.80 -15.31
C LEU A 16 3.12 -4.57 -16.04
N ILE A 17 2.59 -4.25 -17.22
CA ILE A 17 2.89 -3.00 -17.95
C ILE A 17 1.63 -2.14 -17.94
N VAL A 18 1.76 -0.92 -17.44
CA VAL A 18 0.71 0.11 -17.50
C VAL A 18 1.13 1.17 -18.51
N GLY A 19 0.32 1.37 -19.55
CA GLY A 19 0.55 2.37 -20.59
C GLY A 19 -0.64 3.31 -20.72
N VAL A 20 -0.36 4.61 -20.90
CA VAL A 20 -1.37 5.62 -21.21
C VAL A 20 -1.31 5.90 -22.71
N ALA A 21 -2.36 5.55 -23.45
CA ALA A 21 -2.47 5.94 -24.85
C ALA A 21 -3.18 7.30 -24.94
N LEU A 22 -2.66 8.17 -25.82
CA LEU A 22 -3.16 9.52 -26.11
C LEU A 22 -4.70 9.59 -26.11
N GLY A 23 -5.26 10.01 -24.97
CA GLY A 23 -6.50 10.76 -24.92
C GLY A 23 -7.67 10.22 -24.10
N ARG A 24 -7.69 8.98 -23.60
CA ARG A 24 -8.81 8.49 -22.73
C ARG A 24 -8.72 7.06 -22.21
N PHE A 25 -7.67 6.30 -22.51
CA PHE A 25 -7.64 4.88 -22.19
C PHE A 25 -6.33 4.44 -21.56
N LEU A 26 -6.49 3.61 -20.54
CA LEU A 26 -5.43 2.99 -19.77
C LEU A 26 -5.31 1.53 -20.20
N TYR A 27 -4.11 1.10 -20.58
CA TYR A 27 -3.85 -0.30 -20.93
C TYR A 27 -3.07 -0.95 -19.82
N VAL A 28 -3.66 -1.98 -19.22
CA VAL A 28 -2.98 -2.85 -18.26
C VAL A 28 -2.74 -4.19 -18.94
N SER A 29 -1.48 -4.57 -19.11
CA SER A 29 -1.11 -5.85 -19.70
C SER A 29 -0.24 -6.68 -18.77
N SER A 30 -0.56 -7.96 -18.63
CA SER A 30 0.45 -8.94 -18.20
C SER A 30 1.23 -9.38 -19.42
N GLY A 31 2.55 -9.56 -19.31
CA GLY A 31 3.42 -10.02 -20.39
C GLY A 31 3.07 -11.40 -21.01
N VAL A 32 1.91 -11.96 -20.69
CA VAL A 32 1.40 -13.28 -21.10
C VAL A 32 0.07 -13.22 -21.87
N GLY A 33 -0.38 -12.04 -22.32
CA GLY A 33 -1.42 -11.93 -23.35
C GLY A 33 -2.81 -11.46 -22.92
N GLY A 34 -2.95 -10.83 -21.74
CA GLY A 34 -4.17 -10.09 -21.38
C GLY A 34 -3.96 -8.58 -21.53
N GLN A 35 -4.93 -7.87 -22.13
CA GLN A 35 -5.00 -6.40 -22.08
C GLN A 35 -6.36 -5.98 -21.52
N VAL A 36 -6.34 -5.14 -20.48
CA VAL A 36 -7.53 -4.47 -19.96
C VAL A 36 -7.48 -3.01 -20.38
N VAL A 37 -8.55 -2.54 -21.03
CA VAL A 37 -8.71 -1.13 -21.44
C VAL A 37 -9.61 -0.43 -20.45
N LEU A 38 -9.07 0.51 -19.68
CA LEU A 38 -9.81 1.24 -18.65
C LEU A 38 -10.15 2.66 -19.14
N PRO A 39 -11.41 3.13 -18.95
CA PRO A 39 -11.86 4.42 -19.44
C PRO A 39 -11.45 5.57 -18.51
N VAL A 40 -10.50 6.41 -18.92
CA VAL A 40 -10.09 7.63 -18.21
C VAL A 40 -11.02 8.76 -18.62
N ALA A 41 -12.12 8.95 -17.89
CA ALA A 41 -12.96 10.15 -18.02
C ALA A 41 -12.24 11.34 -17.35
N GLY A 42 -12.37 12.55 -17.91
CA GLY A 42 -11.63 13.75 -17.50
C GLY A 42 -11.75 14.09 -16.00
N GLY A 43 -10.83 13.54 -15.21
CA GLY A 43 -10.77 13.54 -13.76
C GLY A 43 -9.79 12.45 -13.28
N ALA A 44 -9.63 12.29 -11.97
CA ALA A 44 -8.77 11.25 -11.43
C ALA A 44 -9.29 9.86 -11.80
N ALA A 45 -8.51 9.11 -12.56
CA ALA A 45 -8.73 7.71 -12.87
C ALA A 45 -8.43 6.90 -11.62
N VAL A 46 -9.45 6.25 -11.04
CA VAL A 46 -9.25 5.37 -9.90
C VAL A 46 -9.99 4.05 -10.10
N TYR A 47 -9.27 2.94 -10.09
CA TYR A 47 -9.79 1.60 -10.34
C TYR A 47 -9.16 0.60 -9.40
N TYR A 48 -9.91 -0.40 -8.98
CA TYR A 48 -9.35 -1.53 -8.25
C TYR A 48 -9.31 -2.76 -9.15
N LEU A 49 -8.12 -3.36 -9.30
CA LEU A 49 -7.93 -4.58 -10.07
C LEU A 49 -8.00 -5.80 -9.16
N TYR A 50 -8.73 -6.82 -9.59
CA TYR A 50 -8.84 -8.08 -8.85
C TYR A 50 -8.65 -9.32 -9.74
N PRO A 51 -8.21 -10.46 -9.17
CA PRO A 51 -7.92 -11.67 -9.94
C PRO A 51 -9.15 -12.25 -10.63
N SER A 52 -8.96 -12.78 -11.85
CA SER A 52 -9.99 -13.55 -12.56
C SER A 52 -10.54 -14.70 -11.74
N ASP A 53 -9.67 -15.35 -10.98
CA ASP A 53 -9.98 -16.57 -10.22
C ASP A 53 -10.95 -16.29 -9.06
N CYS A 54 -11.09 -15.01 -8.67
CA CYS A 54 -12.05 -14.57 -7.65
C CYS A 54 -13.42 -14.22 -8.22
N SER A 55 -13.58 -14.10 -9.54
CA SER A 55 -14.89 -13.76 -10.15
C SER A 55 -15.95 -14.84 -9.96
N SER A 56 -15.54 -16.10 -9.82
CA SER A 56 -16.42 -17.26 -9.56
C SER A 56 -16.70 -17.51 -8.08
N CYS A 57 -16.03 -16.79 -7.16
CA CYS A 57 -16.10 -17.05 -5.72
C CYS A 57 -17.33 -16.45 -5.01
N GLY A 58 -18.46 -16.30 -5.70
CA GLY A 58 -19.65 -15.54 -5.27
C GLY A 58 -20.20 -15.87 -3.88
N GLY A 59 -19.58 -15.30 -2.83
CA GLY A 59 -20.03 -15.38 -1.44
C GLY A 59 -19.96 -16.76 -0.78
N GLN A 60 -19.30 -17.75 -1.39
CA GLN A 60 -19.22 -19.10 -0.84
C GLN A 60 -17.82 -19.41 -0.30
N ASP A 61 -17.75 -19.91 0.94
CA ASP A 61 -16.54 -20.43 1.58
C ASP A 61 -16.11 -21.75 0.89
N MET A 62 -15.43 -21.63 -0.25
CA MET A 62 -14.72 -22.74 -0.89
C MET A 62 -13.23 -22.68 -0.56
N PRO A 63 -12.54 -23.82 -0.36
CA PRO A 63 -11.09 -23.85 -0.10
C PRO A 63 -10.24 -23.17 -1.18
N SER A 64 -10.72 -23.15 -2.44
CA SER A 64 -10.10 -22.46 -3.56
C SER A 64 -10.28 -20.93 -3.53
N CYS A 65 -11.22 -20.43 -2.73
CA CYS A 65 -11.57 -19.02 -2.62
C CYS A 65 -10.96 -18.33 -1.39
N VAL A 66 -10.11 -19.02 -0.62
CA VAL A 66 -9.44 -18.45 0.57
C VAL A 66 -8.64 -17.20 0.22
N LEU A 67 -7.99 -17.17 -0.95
CA LEU A 67 -7.27 -15.98 -1.47
C LEU A 67 -8.21 -14.83 -1.86
N CYS A 68 -9.49 -15.13 -2.08
CA CYS A 68 -10.55 -14.19 -2.43
C CYS A 68 -11.37 -13.70 -1.22
N ASN A 69 -11.18 -14.28 -0.03
CA ASN A 69 -11.76 -13.70 1.20
C ASN A 69 -11.17 -12.32 1.52
N GLY A 70 -9.92 -12.08 1.12
CA GLY A 70 -9.33 -10.74 1.10
C GLY A 70 -10.10 -9.76 0.20
N TYR A 71 -10.68 -10.23 -0.92
CA TYR A 71 -11.49 -9.42 -1.82
C TYR A 71 -12.80 -8.96 -1.16
N PHE A 72 -13.55 -9.83 -0.48
CA PHE A 72 -14.83 -9.44 0.15
C PHE A 72 -14.62 -8.46 1.32
N ARG A 73 -13.57 -8.66 2.11
CA ARG A 73 -13.17 -7.67 3.15
C ARG A 73 -12.73 -6.35 2.51
N SER A 74 -11.95 -6.42 1.44
CA SER A 74 -11.48 -5.23 0.72
C SER A 74 -12.62 -4.49 0.03
N GLN A 75 -13.66 -5.16 -0.46
CA GLN A 75 -14.79 -4.51 -1.13
C GLN A 75 -15.57 -3.59 -0.17
N ALA A 76 -15.82 -4.05 1.07
CA ALA A 76 -16.45 -3.22 2.09
C ALA A 76 -15.56 -2.02 2.46
N VAL A 77 -14.26 -2.25 2.65
CA VAL A 77 -13.27 -1.22 2.95
C VAL A 77 -13.17 -0.20 1.81
N LEU A 78 -13.08 -0.66 0.55
CA LEU A 78 -13.01 0.18 -0.65
C LEU A 78 -14.29 0.97 -0.85
N SER A 79 -15.46 0.36 -0.63
CA SER A 79 -16.74 1.07 -0.76
C SER A 79 -16.87 2.17 0.30
N ALA A 80 -16.51 1.87 1.55
CA ALA A 80 -16.50 2.85 2.64
C ALA A 80 -15.50 3.98 2.35
N ILE A 81 -14.30 3.66 1.87
CA ILE A 81 -13.30 4.67 1.48
C ILE A 81 -13.80 5.53 0.35
N GLY A 82 -14.33 4.91 -0.71
CA GLY A 82 -14.85 5.63 -1.86
C GLY A 82 -15.95 6.62 -1.46
N GLN A 83 -16.84 6.22 -0.55
CA GLN A 83 -17.84 7.12 0.04
C GLN A 83 -17.21 8.22 0.87
N ASP A 84 -16.30 7.89 1.78
CA ASP A 84 -15.69 8.84 2.71
C ASP A 84 -14.81 9.89 1.99
N VAL A 85 -14.04 9.47 0.99
CA VAL A 85 -13.17 10.36 0.20
C VAL A 85 -13.87 10.96 -1.02
N GLY A 86 -15.11 10.56 -1.29
CA GLY A 86 -15.92 11.02 -2.43
C GLY A 86 -15.38 10.60 -3.80
N VAL A 87 -14.77 9.42 -3.89
CA VAL A 87 -14.20 8.86 -5.13
C VAL A 87 -14.95 7.58 -5.48
N SER A 88 -15.44 7.48 -6.72
CA SER A 88 -15.98 6.21 -7.23
C SER A 88 -14.82 5.24 -7.48
N LEU A 89 -14.88 4.07 -6.86
CA LEU A 89 -13.87 3.00 -6.98
C LEU A 89 -14.46 1.80 -7.73
N PRO A 90 -14.58 1.86 -9.06
CA PRO A 90 -15.02 0.73 -9.86
C PRO A 90 -14.00 -0.43 -9.83
N PHE A 91 -14.54 -1.65 -9.84
CA PHE A 91 -13.78 -2.90 -9.78
C PHE A 91 -13.62 -3.49 -11.18
N PHE A 92 -12.41 -3.95 -11.51
CA PHE A 92 -12.10 -4.58 -12.80
C PHE A 92 -11.43 -5.94 -12.59
N VAL A 93 -12.01 -6.96 -13.20
CA VAL A 93 -11.40 -8.30 -13.27
C VAL A 93 -10.17 -8.22 -14.15
N SER A 94 -9.04 -8.73 -13.70
CA SER A 94 -7.84 -8.87 -14.52
C SER A 94 -7.10 -10.16 -14.21
N PRO A 95 -6.79 -11.00 -15.21
CA PRO A 95 -5.91 -12.16 -15.03
C PRO A 95 -4.46 -11.75 -14.79
N ALA A 96 -4.12 -10.47 -15.00
CA ALA A 96 -2.79 -9.93 -14.75
C ALA A 96 -2.48 -9.83 -13.25
N VAL A 97 -3.50 -9.83 -12.41
CA VAL A 97 -3.37 -9.65 -10.96
C VAL A 97 -3.66 -10.98 -10.29
N LYS A 98 -2.68 -11.51 -9.55
CA LYS A 98 -2.82 -12.78 -8.81
C LYS A 98 -3.45 -12.61 -7.43
N GLU A 99 -3.46 -11.39 -6.88
CA GLU A 99 -4.02 -11.09 -5.56
C GLU A 99 -4.76 -9.74 -5.57
N PRO A 100 -5.90 -9.59 -4.87
CA PRO A 100 -6.74 -8.39 -4.90
C PRO A 100 -6.11 -7.25 -4.08
N LYS A 101 -5.02 -6.67 -4.61
CA LYS A 101 -4.15 -5.74 -3.86
C LYS A 101 -3.69 -4.53 -4.69
N VAL A 102 -4.21 -4.38 -5.90
CA VAL A 102 -3.73 -3.37 -6.85
C VAL A 102 -4.79 -2.30 -7.05
N LEU A 103 -4.46 -1.08 -6.62
CA LEU A 103 -5.18 0.13 -6.97
C LEU A 103 -4.50 0.76 -8.19
N VAL A 104 -5.26 1.23 -9.15
CA VAL A 104 -4.78 2.12 -10.21
C VAL A 104 -5.32 3.49 -9.87
N ALA A 105 -4.46 4.49 -9.73
CA ALA A 105 -4.88 5.85 -9.38
C ALA A 105 -4.07 6.87 -10.17
N GLY A 106 -4.68 7.99 -10.58
CA GLY A 106 -3.95 9.04 -11.29
C GLY A 106 -4.78 10.17 -11.84
N ASP A 107 -4.25 11.38 -11.81
CA ASP A 107 -4.78 12.54 -12.54
C ASP A 107 -3.92 12.80 -13.79
N GLY A 108 -4.37 12.30 -14.95
CA GLY A 108 -3.66 12.38 -16.23
C GLY A 108 -2.45 11.43 -16.39
N VAL A 109 -1.74 11.12 -15.30
CA VAL A 109 -0.72 10.06 -15.22
C VAL A 109 -1.11 9.09 -14.12
N VAL A 110 -1.12 7.82 -14.45
CA VAL A 110 -1.67 6.75 -13.60
C VAL A 110 -0.56 5.87 -13.07
N THR A 111 -0.67 5.54 -11.80
CA THR A 111 0.28 4.72 -11.05
C THR A 111 -0.43 3.51 -10.48
N LEU A 112 0.37 2.49 -10.16
CA LEU A 112 -0.08 1.36 -9.36
C LEU A 112 0.15 1.70 -7.89
N GLY A 113 -0.92 1.65 -7.12
CA GLY A 113 -0.92 1.76 -5.66
C GLY A 113 -1.26 0.43 -4.99
N ASP A 114 -0.88 0.36 -3.73
CA ASP A 114 -1.21 -0.77 -2.87
C ASP A 114 -2.61 -0.58 -2.28
N ALA A 115 -3.44 -1.60 -2.40
CA ALA A 115 -4.81 -1.61 -1.91
C ALA A 115 -5.01 -2.54 -0.70
N ARG A 116 -3.93 -2.97 -0.03
CA ARG A 116 -3.98 -3.89 1.11
C ARG A 116 -4.53 -3.30 2.40
N SER A 117 -4.54 -1.97 2.55
CA SER A 117 -5.01 -1.31 3.78
C SER A 117 -5.63 0.05 3.48
N LEU A 118 -6.40 0.57 4.45
CA LEU A 118 -7.00 1.89 4.38
C LEU A 118 -5.94 2.99 4.20
N SER A 119 -4.81 2.90 4.91
CA SER A 119 -3.69 3.84 4.75
C SER A 119 -3.14 3.80 3.33
N ALA A 120 -2.88 2.61 2.80
CA ALA A 120 -2.28 2.46 1.48
C ALA A 120 -3.18 3.00 0.37
N ILE A 121 -4.49 2.73 0.46
CA ILE A 121 -5.49 3.27 -0.45
C ILE A 121 -5.55 4.79 -0.31
N THR A 122 -5.73 5.32 0.91
CA THR A 122 -5.87 6.76 1.16
C THR A 122 -4.62 7.53 0.74
N ALA A 123 -3.43 6.98 1.01
CA ALA A 123 -2.16 7.55 0.58
C ALA A 123 -2.02 7.57 -0.94
N THR A 124 -2.41 6.49 -1.61
CA THR A 124 -2.43 6.45 -3.09
C THR A 124 -3.40 7.49 -3.65
N LEU A 125 -4.60 7.61 -3.08
CA LEU A 125 -5.57 8.62 -3.51
C LEU A 125 -5.09 10.05 -3.28
N CYS A 126 -4.42 10.31 -2.16
CA CYS A 126 -3.84 11.63 -1.88
C CYS A 126 -2.71 11.96 -2.86
N ARG A 127 -1.77 11.03 -3.07
CA ARG A 127 -0.56 11.27 -3.88
C ARG A 127 -0.85 11.28 -5.39
N ASP A 128 -1.54 10.26 -5.87
CA ASP A 128 -1.61 9.95 -7.29
C ASP A 128 -2.91 10.47 -7.93
N ALA A 129 -4.03 10.31 -7.22
CA ALA A 129 -5.32 10.89 -7.63
C ALA A 129 -5.52 12.34 -7.16
N ARG A 130 -4.58 12.90 -6.39
CA ARG A 130 -4.62 14.28 -5.85
C ARG A 130 -5.93 14.62 -5.12
N SER A 131 -6.53 13.63 -4.47
CA SER A 131 -7.78 13.84 -3.72
C SER A 131 -7.48 14.60 -2.42
N GLN A 132 -7.93 15.86 -2.36
CA GLN A 132 -7.76 16.70 -1.16
C GLN A 132 -8.40 16.05 0.08
N LYS A 133 -9.60 15.46 -0.08
CA LYS A 133 -10.27 14.73 1.01
C LYS A 133 -9.45 13.54 1.51
N ALA A 134 -8.81 12.81 0.61
CA ALA A 134 -7.92 11.71 1.01
C ALA A 134 -6.68 12.24 1.75
N CYS A 135 -6.12 13.38 1.32
CA CYS A 135 -5.01 14.01 2.02
C CYS A 135 -5.39 14.53 3.41
N ASP A 136 -6.54 15.18 3.55
CA ASP A 136 -7.05 15.69 4.83
C ASP A 136 -7.31 14.55 5.81
N ARG A 137 -7.90 13.45 5.31
CA ARG A 137 -8.09 12.24 6.09
C ARG A 137 -6.76 11.65 6.53
N LEU A 138 -5.81 11.47 5.60
CA LEU A 138 -4.50 10.90 5.92
C LEU A 138 -3.77 11.74 6.97
N ALA A 139 -3.87 13.07 6.91
CA ALA A 139 -3.28 13.97 7.90
C ALA A 139 -3.95 13.83 9.28
N SER A 140 -5.29 13.80 9.34
CA SER A 140 -6.05 13.56 10.57
C SER A 140 -5.70 12.19 11.18
N ASP A 141 -5.68 11.16 10.36
CA ASP A 141 -5.44 9.78 10.76
C ASP A 141 -4.00 9.60 11.25
N SER A 142 -3.03 10.19 10.54
CA SER A 142 -1.63 10.23 10.99
C SER A 142 -1.48 10.92 12.35
N GLY A 143 -2.23 12.01 12.59
CA GLY A 143 -2.26 12.68 13.90
C GLY A 143 -2.74 11.75 15.02
N LYS A 144 -3.90 11.09 14.83
CA LYS A 144 -4.45 10.14 15.81
C LYS A 144 -3.53 8.96 16.08
N ILE A 145 -2.95 8.39 15.03
CA ILE A 145 -1.99 7.29 15.12
C ILE A 145 -0.78 7.72 15.95
N ARG A 146 -0.22 8.89 15.66
CA ARG A 146 0.93 9.44 16.40
C ARG A 146 0.60 9.65 17.88
N ASP A 147 -0.57 10.22 18.18
CA ASP A 147 -0.98 10.47 19.56
C ASP A 147 -1.15 9.15 20.34
N CYS A 148 -1.80 8.16 19.71
CA CYS A 148 -1.96 6.82 20.29
C CYS A 148 -0.60 6.16 20.56
N LEU A 149 0.27 6.11 19.54
CA LEU A 149 1.59 5.49 19.62
C LEU A 149 2.51 6.21 20.61
N SER A 150 2.44 7.54 20.68
CA SER A 150 3.17 8.34 21.67
C SER A 150 2.74 7.98 23.10
N GLY A 151 1.44 7.76 23.32
CA GLY A 151 0.90 7.25 24.59
C GLY A 151 1.44 5.86 24.97
N LYS A 152 1.95 5.09 24.00
CA LYS A 152 2.62 3.79 24.19
C LYS A 152 4.16 3.87 24.10
N GLY A 153 4.73 5.08 24.15
CA GLY A 153 6.18 5.32 24.12
C GLY A 153 6.84 5.13 22.75
N VAL A 154 6.08 5.19 21.66
CA VAL A 154 6.60 5.12 20.28
C VAL A 154 6.63 6.51 19.70
N SER A 155 7.82 6.98 19.28
CA SER A 155 7.98 8.30 18.68
C SER A 155 7.66 8.28 17.18
N ALA A 156 7.32 9.45 16.62
CA ALA A 156 6.86 9.57 15.22
C ALA A 156 7.92 9.16 14.17
N ASP A 157 9.20 9.24 14.53
CA ASP A 157 10.37 8.82 13.73
C ASP A 157 10.72 7.32 13.88
N THR A 158 9.94 6.55 14.66
CA THR A 158 10.20 5.12 14.85
C THR A 158 9.61 4.32 13.69
N VAL A 159 10.44 3.58 12.96
CA VAL A 159 9.99 2.59 11.98
C VAL A 159 9.46 1.37 12.70
N LEU A 160 8.21 1.01 12.44
CA LEU A 160 7.58 -0.16 13.03
C LEU A 160 7.69 -1.35 12.09
N LEU A 161 8.17 -2.49 12.58
CA LEU A 161 8.13 -3.76 11.84
C LEU A 161 7.06 -4.66 12.45
N TYR A 162 6.00 -4.96 11.70
CA TYR A 162 5.07 -6.04 12.01
C TYR A 162 5.53 -7.33 11.34
N SER A 163 5.78 -8.37 12.12
CA SER A 163 6.40 -9.61 11.64
C SER A 163 5.92 -10.84 12.42
N ASN A 164 6.22 -12.03 11.90
CA ASN A 164 6.04 -13.29 12.61
C ASN A 164 7.36 -14.08 12.53
N PRO A 165 7.94 -14.55 13.64
CA PRO A 165 9.25 -15.20 13.64
C PRO A 165 9.29 -16.54 12.88
N THR A 166 8.13 -17.14 12.61
CA THR A 166 8.03 -18.40 11.86
C THR A 166 7.94 -18.20 10.34
N CYS A 167 7.79 -16.95 9.88
CA CYS A 167 7.70 -16.60 8.47
C CYS A 167 9.09 -16.34 7.88
N GLY A 168 9.50 -17.10 6.86
CA GLY A 168 10.82 -16.98 6.22
C GLY A 168 11.18 -15.55 5.80
N PRO A 169 10.35 -14.86 4.99
CA PRO A 169 10.56 -13.45 4.63
C PRO A 169 10.61 -12.50 5.84
N CYS A 170 9.94 -12.86 6.93
CA CYS A 170 9.91 -12.06 8.15
C CYS A 170 11.25 -12.14 8.90
N VAL A 171 11.90 -13.31 8.91
CA VAL A 171 13.25 -13.48 9.47
C VAL A 171 14.27 -12.61 8.74
N GLU A 172 14.20 -12.56 7.41
CA GLU A 172 15.07 -11.67 6.61
C GLU A 172 14.79 -10.20 6.88
N ALA A 173 13.51 -9.79 6.90
CA ALA A 173 13.13 -8.43 7.22
C ALA A 173 13.60 -8.00 8.62
N ALA A 174 13.48 -8.88 9.62
CA ALA A 174 13.96 -8.63 10.98
C ALA A 174 15.48 -8.44 11.02
N LYS A 175 16.24 -9.18 10.21
CA LYS A 175 17.69 -8.98 10.07
C LYS A 175 17.99 -7.57 9.54
N PHE A 176 17.34 -7.14 8.46
CA PHE A 176 17.58 -5.81 7.89
C PHE A 176 17.17 -4.68 8.84
N VAL A 177 16.07 -4.83 9.57
CA VAL A 177 15.63 -3.85 10.58
C VAL A 177 16.60 -3.82 11.79
N GLY A 178 17.15 -4.98 12.18
CA GLY A 178 18.22 -5.05 13.19
C GLY A 178 19.51 -4.37 12.74
N GLU A 179 19.90 -4.54 11.48
CA GLU A 179 21.03 -3.81 10.89
C GLU A 179 20.77 -2.31 10.85
N LEU A 180 19.55 -1.88 10.46
CA LEU A 180 19.14 -0.48 10.43
C LEU A 180 19.28 0.21 11.80
N ALA A 181 18.97 -0.49 12.90
CA ALA A 181 19.09 0.05 14.26
C ALA A 181 20.52 0.49 14.63
N ASN A 182 21.54 -0.06 13.94
CA ASN A 182 22.94 0.28 14.15
C ASN A 182 23.45 1.38 13.21
N LEU A 183 22.57 1.89 12.32
CA LEU A 183 22.90 2.93 11.37
C LEU A 183 22.37 4.30 11.81
N THR A 184 22.88 5.33 11.15
CA THR A 184 22.40 6.70 11.27
C THR A 184 21.77 7.14 9.95
N SER A 185 20.72 7.96 10.06
CA SER A 185 20.13 8.67 8.93
C SER A 185 21.12 9.64 8.30
N GLU A 186 20.82 10.14 7.10
CA GLU A 186 21.64 11.16 6.43
C GLU A 186 21.81 12.44 7.27
N SER A 187 20.88 12.71 8.19
CA SER A 187 20.96 13.84 9.13
C SER A 187 21.80 13.55 10.39
N GLY A 188 22.48 12.40 10.47
CA GLY A 188 23.33 12.01 11.59
C GLY A 188 22.58 11.50 12.83
N VAL A 189 21.27 11.29 12.73
CA VAL A 189 20.43 10.78 13.84
C VAL A 189 20.29 9.26 13.73
N PRO A 190 20.50 8.49 14.80
CA PRO A 190 20.28 7.04 14.80
C PRO A 190 18.85 6.67 14.42
N TYR A 191 18.67 5.61 13.64
CA TYR A 191 17.33 5.11 13.36
C TYR A 191 16.69 4.53 14.61
N ARG A 192 15.40 4.83 14.79
CA ARG A 192 14.57 4.19 15.80
C ARG A 192 13.74 3.12 15.13
N VAL A 193 13.81 1.90 15.65
CA VAL A 193 13.01 0.78 15.16
C VAL A 193 12.29 0.11 16.32
N ARG A 194 11.08 -0.38 16.07
CA ARG A 194 10.36 -1.22 17.02
C ARG A 194 9.68 -2.36 16.28
N THR A 195 9.95 -3.57 16.71
CA THR A 195 9.34 -4.77 16.15
C THR A 195 8.12 -5.17 16.97
N PHE A 196 7.06 -5.57 16.29
CA PHE A 196 5.85 -6.15 16.85
C PHE A 196 5.69 -7.56 16.28
N ASP A 197 5.56 -8.54 17.16
CA ASP A 197 5.34 -9.94 16.80
C ASP A 197 3.84 -10.26 16.71
N ALA A 198 3.40 -10.75 15.56
CA ALA A 198 2.04 -11.21 15.32
C ALA A 198 1.58 -12.35 16.26
N GLY A 199 2.52 -13.10 16.83
CA GLY A 199 2.26 -14.15 17.81
C GLY A 199 2.20 -13.66 19.27
N VAL A 200 2.53 -12.40 19.54
CA VAL A 200 2.58 -11.85 20.90
C VAL A 200 1.36 -10.96 21.17
N ALA A 201 0.53 -11.38 22.14
CA ALA A 201 -0.74 -10.72 22.45
C ALA A 201 -0.61 -9.21 22.74
N VAL A 202 0.41 -8.82 23.52
CA VAL A 202 0.66 -7.41 23.87
C VAL A 202 0.99 -6.57 22.64
N ASP A 203 1.79 -7.12 21.73
CA ASP A 203 2.16 -6.44 20.49
C ASP A 203 0.93 -6.29 19.59
N THR A 204 0.14 -7.35 19.44
CA THR A 204 -1.12 -7.27 18.69
C THR A 204 -2.11 -6.27 19.29
N GLN A 205 -2.16 -6.10 20.62
CA GLN A 205 -3.05 -5.12 21.24
C GLN A 205 -2.68 -3.68 20.86
N VAL A 206 -1.39 -3.33 20.88
CA VAL A 206 -0.93 -1.98 20.49
C VAL A 206 -1.23 -1.72 19.01
N LEU A 207 -0.99 -2.72 18.16
CA LEU A 207 -1.31 -2.61 16.74
C LEU A 207 -2.82 -2.49 16.50
N ASP A 208 -3.63 -3.21 17.26
CA ASP A 208 -5.09 -3.17 17.13
C ASP A 208 -5.65 -1.82 17.55
N GLU A 209 -5.19 -1.30 18.68
CA GLU A 209 -5.63 -0.04 19.26
C GLU A 209 -5.20 1.16 18.41
N CYS A 210 -3.93 1.21 17.98
CA CYS A 210 -3.40 2.38 17.30
C CYS A 210 -3.41 2.27 15.77
N LEU A 211 -3.33 1.05 15.21
CA LEU A 211 -3.05 0.82 13.79
C LEU A 211 -4.04 -0.12 13.11
N GLY A 212 -5.10 -0.56 13.80
CA GLY A 212 -5.94 -1.68 13.37
C GLY A 212 -6.54 -1.55 11.96
N SER A 213 -6.88 -0.34 11.53
CA SER A 213 -7.40 -0.07 10.18
C SER A 213 -6.30 0.20 9.13
N TYR A 214 -5.07 0.49 9.56
CA TYR A 214 -3.96 0.93 8.71
C TYR A 214 -2.95 -0.17 8.42
N LEU A 215 -2.89 -1.20 9.26
CA LEU A 215 -2.12 -2.41 8.99
C LEU A 215 -2.99 -3.50 8.39
N ASN A 216 -2.39 -4.27 7.49
CA ASN A 216 -3.01 -5.50 7.04
C ASN A 216 -2.48 -6.64 7.90
N LYS A 217 -3.23 -6.99 8.94
CA LYS A 217 -2.81 -8.01 9.93
C LYS A 217 -2.67 -9.42 9.32
N ASP A 218 -3.30 -9.65 8.17
CA ASP A 218 -3.23 -10.92 7.45
C ASP A 218 -1.94 -11.01 6.59
N VAL A 219 -1.12 -9.95 6.53
CA VAL A 219 0.09 -9.91 5.69
C VAL A 219 1.31 -9.43 6.47
N VAL A 220 2.30 -10.32 6.55
CA VAL A 220 3.64 -10.05 7.11
C VAL A 220 4.72 -10.44 6.10
N PRO A 221 5.92 -9.82 6.15
CA PRO A 221 6.29 -8.68 6.99
C PRO A 221 5.78 -7.34 6.44
N GLN A 222 5.54 -6.38 7.34
CA GLN A 222 5.10 -5.03 6.99
C GLN A 222 5.91 -3.99 7.79
N LEU A 223 6.45 -2.98 7.11
CA LEU A 223 6.95 -1.76 7.75
C LEU A 223 5.85 -0.69 7.80
N PHE A 224 5.87 0.13 8.85
CA PHE A 224 4.95 1.24 9.02
C PHE A 224 5.67 2.46 9.58
N CYS A 225 5.32 3.64 9.05
CA CYS A 225 5.83 4.92 9.51
C CYS A 225 4.71 5.72 10.23
N PRO A 226 4.86 6.01 11.53
CA PRO A 226 3.88 6.83 12.25
C PRO A 226 3.80 8.27 11.75
N ALA A 227 4.87 8.84 11.21
CA ALA A 227 4.91 10.25 10.82
C ALA A 227 3.89 10.62 9.74
N ASP A 228 3.64 9.72 8.79
CA ASP A 228 2.78 9.95 7.62
C ASP A 228 1.80 8.80 7.34
N ALA A 229 1.69 7.85 8.28
CA ALA A 229 0.89 6.64 8.17
C ALA A 229 1.19 5.77 6.93
N SER A 230 2.36 5.94 6.32
CA SER A 230 2.78 5.10 5.20
C SER A 230 3.14 3.69 5.67
N SER A 231 2.98 2.72 4.77
CA SER A 231 3.36 1.33 5.04
C SER A 231 4.01 0.70 3.80
N LEU A 232 4.91 -0.24 4.04
CA LEU A 232 5.55 -1.05 3.02
C LEU A 232 5.33 -2.52 3.36
N VAL A 233 4.55 -3.22 2.54
CA VAL A 233 4.15 -4.61 2.79
C VAL A 233 4.86 -5.54 1.82
N GLY A 234 5.61 -6.50 2.36
CA GLY A 234 6.49 -7.35 1.56
C GLY A 234 7.59 -6.53 0.86
N GLY A 235 8.34 -7.17 -0.05
CA GLY A 235 9.39 -6.48 -0.81
C GLY A 235 10.56 -5.97 0.05
N LEU A 236 10.68 -6.42 1.30
CA LEU A 236 11.79 -6.11 2.21
C LEU A 236 13.01 -6.97 1.87
N SER A 237 13.40 -7.00 0.60
CA SER A 237 14.40 -7.93 0.05
C SER A 237 15.85 -7.46 0.24
N SER A 238 16.06 -6.29 0.83
CA SER A 238 17.38 -5.72 1.05
C SER A 238 17.37 -4.63 2.12
N LEU A 239 18.53 -4.41 2.74
CA LEU A 239 18.75 -3.30 3.66
C LEU A 239 18.51 -1.93 3.01
N SER A 240 18.83 -1.75 1.73
CA SER A 240 18.62 -0.47 1.04
C SER A 240 17.15 -0.10 0.97
N VAL A 241 16.25 -1.04 0.64
CA VAL A 241 14.80 -0.79 0.63
C VAL A 241 14.28 -0.39 2.01
N VAL A 242 14.74 -1.08 3.06
CA VAL A 242 14.37 -0.78 4.46
C VAL A 242 14.90 0.59 4.89
N ARG A 243 16.13 0.94 4.50
CA ARG A 243 16.74 2.24 4.76
C ARG A 243 16.02 3.37 4.04
N ASP A 244 15.72 3.22 2.76
CA ASP A 244 14.99 4.22 1.98
C ASP A 244 13.61 4.53 2.59
N PHE A 245 12.93 3.51 3.12
CA PHE A 245 11.69 3.69 3.86
C PHE A 245 11.92 4.46 5.17
N ALA A 246 12.96 4.11 5.92
CA ALA A 246 13.30 4.75 7.20
C ALA A 246 13.72 6.23 7.03
N ASP A 247 14.53 6.55 6.01
CA ASP A 247 14.94 7.91 5.69
C ASP A 247 13.73 8.80 5.35
N LYS A 248 12.78 8.28 4.56
CA LYS A 248 11.51 8.97 4.28
C LYS A 248 10.73 9.20 5.57
N CYS A 249 10.62 8.19 6.42
CA CYS A 249 9.90 8.30 7.69
C CYS A 249 10.51 9.36 8.60
N ALA A 250 11.83 9.35 8.77
CA ALA A 250 12.56 10.33 9.57
C ALA A 250 12.41 11.75 9.01
N SER A 251 12.46 11.92 7.68
CA SER A 251 12.24 13.22 7.02
C SER A 251 10.85 13.77 7.32
N LYS A 252 9.81 12.93 7.25
CA LYS A 252 8.43 13.33 7.56
C LYS A 252 8.25 13.65 9.04
N ALA A 253 8.86 12.89 9.94
CA ALA A 253 8.83 13.18 11.38
C ALA A 253 9.48 14.53 11.71
N ALA A 254 10.53 14.91 10.99
CA ALA A 254 11.20 16.20 11.13
C ALA A 254 10.43 17.38 10.49
N GLY A 255 9.27 17.14 9.87
CA GLY A 255 8.51 18.17 9.15
C GLY A 255 9.19 18.67 7.87
N LYS A 256 10.19 17.95 7.36
CA LYS A 256 10.83 18.25 6.07
C LYS A 256 9.91 17.75 4.95
N LYS A 257 9.55 18.66 4.04
CA LYS A 257 8.62 18.39 2.92
C LYS A 257 9.23 17.42 1.92
#